data_AF-A0A7J4R3C8-F1
#
_entry.id   AF-A0A7J4R3C8-F1
#
_cell.length_a   1.000
_cell.length_b   1.000
_cell.length_c   1.000
_cell.angle_alpha   90.00
_cell.angle_beta   90.00
_cell.angle_gamma   90.00
#
_symmetry.space_group_name_H-M   'P 1'
#
loop_
_entity.id
_entity.type
_entity.pdbx_description
1 polymer ?
#
loop_
_entity_poly.entity_id
_entity_poly.type
_entity_poly.pdbx_seq_one_letter_code
_entity_poly.pdbx_strand_id
1 'polypeptide(L)'
;MKRLMILLPVLNEAEGLDVVLKSIPHRLLYEIGWESETVIVDGKSTDASQQIGFDAGCTVLVQPSKGKGEAVRLGFEHAIKNKFDALV
;
A
#
# COMPACT_ATOMS: atom_id res chain seq x y z
N MET A 1 -16.54 -8.17 -9.12
CA MET A 1 -15.80 -6.89 -8.97
C MET A 1 -14.35 -7.15 -9.34
N LYS A 2 -13.67 -6.18 -9.95
CA LYS A 2 -12.23 -6.28 -10.22
C LYS A 2 -11.45 -5.87 -8.98
N ARG A 3 -10.28 -6.47 -8.74
CA ARG A 3 -9.41 -6.15 -7.60
C ARG A 3 -8.33 -5.14 -7.97
N LEU A 4 -8.30 -4.03 -7.26
CA LEU A 4 -7.31 -2.96 -7.38
C LEU A 4 -6.40 -2.97 -6.15
N MET A 5 -5.10 -3.07 -6.37
CA MET A 5 -4.10 -2.82 -5.34
C MET A 5 -3.62 -1.38 -5.43
N ILE A 6 -3.66 -0.65 -4.33
CA ILE A 6 -3.04 0.68 -4.19
C ILE A 6 -1.72 0.49 -3.46
N LEU A 7 -0.61 0.72 -4.16
CA LEU A 7 0.73 0.49 -3.63
C LEU A 7 1.31 1.78 -3.04
N LEU A 8 1.67 1.74 -1.76
CA LEU A 8 2.32 2.85 -1.07
C LEU A 8 3.73 2.45 -0.61
N PRO A 9 4.79 2.81 -1.35
CA PRO A 9 6.16 2.74 -0.83
C PRO A 9 6.36 3.81 0.24
N VAL A 10 6.79 3.42 1.44
CA VAL A 10 6.90 4.32 2.61
C VAL A 10 8.28 4.21 3.26
N LEU A 11 8.87 5.35 3.65
CA LEU A 11 10.08 5.39 4.48
C LEU A 11 10.07 6.66 5.35
N ASN A 12 9.77 6.51 6.64
CA ASN A 12 9.69 7.60 7.62
C ASN A 12 8.69 8.72 7.24
N GLU A 13 7.44 8.36 6.92
CA GLU A 13 6.40 9.27 6.45
C GLU A 13 5.19 9.33 7.41
N ALA A 14 5.37 9.10 8.71
CA ALA A 14 4.27 8.95 9.67
C ALA A 14 3.26 10.11 9.63
N GLU A 15 3.72 11.35 9.49
CA GLU A 15 2.85 12.54 9.45
C GLU A 15 1.97 12.60 8.20
N GLY A 16 2.50 12.18 7.05
CA GLY A 16 1.79 12.22 5.76
C GLY A 16 0.94 10.99 5.49
N LEU A 17 1.35 9.83 6.02
CA LEU A 17 0.76 8.54 5.70
C LEU A 17 -0.73 8.47 6.08
N ASP A 18 -1.10 8.88 7.29
CA ASP A 18 -2.49 8.86 7.75
C ASP A 18 -3.40 9.76 6.87
N VAL A 19 -2.88 10.91 6.42
CA VAL A 19 -3.60 11.82 5.52
C VAL A 19 -3.83 11.16 4.16
N VAL A 20 -2.79 10.52 3.59
CA VAL A 20 -2.90 9.79 2.32
C VAL A 20 -3.91 8.66 2.43
N LEU A 21 -3.83 7.82 3.47
CA LEU A 21 -4.74 6.70 3.66
C LEU A 21 -6.21 7.14 3.74
N LYS A 22 -6.49 8.23 4.47
CA LYS A 22 -7.84 8.80 4.58
C LYS A 22 -8.36 9.41 3.28
N SER A 23 -7.46 9.82 2.39
CA SER A 23 -7.82 10.42 1.10
C SER A 23 -8.20 9.39 0.02
N ILE A 24 -7.88 8.11 0.22
CA ILE A 24 -8.15 7.06 -0.76
C ILE A 24 -9.66 6.85 -0.88
N PRO A 25 -10.28 7.05 -2.07
CA PRO A 25 -11.72 7.06 -2.21
C PRO A 25 -12.29 5.65 -2.39
N HIS A 26 -12.07 4.75 -1.41
CA HIS A 26 -12.48 3.34 -1.47
C HIS A 26 -13.95 3.13 -1.83
N ARG A 27 -14.85 4.00 -1.31
CA ARG A 27 -16.28 3.95 -1.64
C ARG A 27 -16.56 4.24 -3.10
N LEU A 28 -15.94 5.28 -3.66
CA LEU A 28 -16.12 5.63 -5.07
C LEU A 28 -15.59 4.50 -5.97
N LEU A 29 -14.42 3.94 -5.63
CA LEU A 29 -13.83 2.80 -6.33
C LEU A 29 -14.78 1.61 -6.35
N TYR A 30 -15.41 1.29 -5.21
CA TYR A 30 -16.43 0.25 -5.12
C TYR A 30 -17.64 0.53 -6.02
N GLU A 31 -18.18 1.76 -5.98
CA GLU A 31 -19.34 2.17 -6.79
C GLU A 31 -19.07 2.05 -8.30
N ILE A 32 -17.82 2.23 -8.75
CA ILE A 32 -17.40 2.04 -10.15
C ILE A 32 -16.90 0.62 -10.47
N GLY A 33 -17.08 -0.35 -9.56
CA GLY A 33 -16.85 -1.78 -9.80
C GLY A 33 -15.48 -2.34 -9.37
N TRP A 34 -14.73 -1.60 -8.56
CA TRP A 34 -13.43 -2.01 -8.01
C TRP A 34 -13.49 -2.34 -6.51
N GLU A 35 -13.03 -3.52 -6.15
CA GLU A 35 -12.63 -3.84 -4.78
C GLU A 35 -11.19 -3.37 -4.59
N SER A 36 -10.96 -2.41 -3.69
CA SER A 36 -9.63 -1.80 -3.52
C SER A 36 -8.99 -2.19 -2.19
N GLU A 37 -7.71 -2.55 -2.24
CA GLU A 37 -6.89 -2.88 -1.08
C GLU A 37 -5.63 -2.01 -1.09
N THR A 38 -5.30 -1.41 0.04
CA THR A 38 -4.08 -0.62 0.18
C THR A 38 -2.97 -1.48 0.77
N VAL A 39 -1.84 -1.52 0.08
CA VAL A 39 -0.65 -2.26 0.49
C VAL A 39 0.51 -1.30 0.65
N ILE A 40 1.07 -1.26 1.85
CA ILE A 40 2.26 -0.48 2.19
C ILE A 40 3.48 -1.36 2.01
N VAL A 41 4.51 -0.85 1.35
CA VAL A 41 5.84 -1.44 1.33
C VAL A 41 6.80 -0.54 2.09
N ASP A 42 7.10 -0.94 3.32
CA ASP A 42 7.91 -0.19 4.26
C ASP A 42 9.41 -0.39 4.02
N GLY A 43 10.12 0.73 3.96
CA GLY A 43 11.55 0.90 3.76
C GLY A 43 12.44 0.54 4.95
N LYS A 44 11.90 -0.12 5.97
CA LYS A 44 12.45 -0.21 7.33
C LYS A 44 12.41 1.16 8.02
N SER A 45 11.21 1.75 8.05
CA SER A 45 10.98 3.00 8.78
C SER A 45 11.31 2.81 10.27
N THR A 46 11.83 3.88 10.87
CA THR A 46 12.17 3.94 12.29
C THR A 46 11.20 4.82 13.08
N ASP A 47 10.22 5.40 12.40
CA ASP A 47 9.11 6.16 12.98
C ASP A 47 7.83 5.30 13.08
N ALA A 48 6.68 5.94 13.29
CA ALA A 48 5.40 5.26 13.45
C ALA A 48 4.76 4.78 12.13
N SER A 49 5.42 4.90 10.97
CA SER A 49 4.83 4.59 9.65
C SER A 49 4.23 3.19 9.56
N GLN A 50 4.95 2.16 10.07
CA GLN A 50 4.45 0.79 10.05
C GLN A 50 3.17 0.64 10.90
N GLN A 51 3.17 1.20 12.11
CA GLN A 51 2.05 1.10 13.03
C GLN A 51 0.80 1.78 12.45
N ILE A 52 0.95 2.97 11.87
CA ILE A 52 -0.14 3.69 11.19
C ILE A 52 -0.74 2.84 10.08
N GLY A 53 0.09 2.17 9.28
CA GLY A 53 -0.36 1.26 8.24
C GLY A 53 -1.18 0.08 8.77
N PHE A 54 -0.71 -0.57 9.83
CA PHE A 54 -1.43 -1.67 10.48
C PHE A 54 -2.75 -1.22 11.10
N ASP A 55 -2.76 -0.08 11.81
CA ASP A 55 -3.95 0.46 12.47
C ASP A 55 -5.03 0.88 11.47
N ALA A 56 -4.62 1.30 10.27
CA ALA A 56 -5.52 1.60 9.16
C ALA A 56 -6.05 0.34 8.44
N GLY A 57 -5.66 -0.86 8.86
CA GLY A 57 -6.07 -2.12 8.24
C GLY A 57 -5.38 -2.43 6.91
N CYS A 58 -4.26 -1.77 6.62
CA CYS A 58 -3.49 -2.03 5.40
C CYS A 58 -2.67 -3.32 5.53
N THR A 59 -2.37 -3.94 4.40
CA THR A 59 -1.29 -4.95 4.36
C THR A 59 0.04 -4.22 4.39
N VAL A 60 0.92 -4.55 5.33
CA VAL A 60 2.27 -3.95 5.43
C VAL A 60 3.32 -5.02 5.10
N LEU A 61 4.10 -4.77 4.05
CA LEU A 61 5.25 -5.56 3.64
C LEU A 61 6.52 -4.79 4.00
N VAL A 62 7.59 -5.48 4.41
CA VAL A 62 8.88 -4.85 4.68
C VAL A 62 9.85 -5.20 3.56
N GLN A 63 10.45 -4.20 2.91
CA GLN A 63 11.38 -4.44 1.80
C GLN A 63 12.67 -5.14 2.28
N PRO A 64 13.17 -6.14 1.53
CA PRO A 64 14.33 -6.92 1.97
C PRO A 64 15.63 -6.10 1.89
N SER A 65 15.77 -5.29 0.85
CA SER A 65 16.94 -4.42 0.58
C SER A 65 16.52 -2.95 0.50
N LYS A 66 17.44 -2.00 0.26
CA LYS A 66 17.15 -0.55 0.22
C LYS A 66 16.73 -0.06 -1.17
N GLY A 67 16.03 1.06 -1.19
CA GLY A 67 15.74 1.82 -2.40
C GLY A 67 14.30 1.69 -2.86
N LYS A 68 13.78 2.75 -3.49
CA LYS A 68 12.39 2.83 -3.95
C LYS A 68 12.04 1.79 -5.02
N GLY A 69 12.99 1.47 -5.90
CA GLY A 69 12.81 0.44 -6.92
C GLY A 69 12.53 -0.94 -6.32
N GLU A 70 13.17 -1.27 -5.19
CA GLU A 70 12.92 -2.53 -4.50
C GLU A 70 11.52 -2.56 -3.88
N ALA A 71 11.08 -1.45 -3.28
CA ALA A 71 9.74 -1.35 -2.72
C ALA A 71 8.67 -1.55 -3.80
N VAL A 72 8.85 -0.89 -4.95
CA VAL A 72 7.95 -1.05 -6.11
C VAL A 72 7.97 -2.48 -6.60
N ARG A 73 9.15 -3.08 -6.79
CA ARG A 73 9.29 -4.46 -7.25
C ARG A 73 8.56 -5.45 -6.33
N LEU A 74 8.78 -5.35 -5.01
CA LEU A 74 8.10 -6.20 -4.03
C LEU A 74 6.58 -6.02 -4.08
N GLY A 75 6.10 -4.79 -4.26
CA GLY A 75 4.68 -4.49 -4.46
C GLY A 75 4.11 -5.18 -5.71
N PHE A 76 4.80 -5.10 -6.85
CA PHE A 76 4.39 -5.78 -8.08
C PHE A 76 4.39 -7.31 -7.93
N GLU A 77 5.43 -7.88 -7.31
CA GLU A 77 5.50 -9.33 -7.03
C GLU A 77 4.33 -9.78 -6.15
N HIS A 78 4.00 -8.99 -5.12
CA HIS A 78 2.84 -9.23 -4.27
C HIS A 78 1.53 -9.14 -5.06
N ALA A 79 1.37 -8.15 -5.92
CA ALA A 79 0.17 -7.96 -6.74
C ALA A 79 -0.08 -9.16 -7.67
N ILE A 80 0.96 -9.61 -8.37
CA ILE A 80 0.92 -10.75 -9.28
C ILE A 80 0.60 -12.03 -8.51
N LYS A 81 1.30 -12.29 -7.40
CA LYS A 81 1.09 -13.49 -6.57
C LYS A 81 -0.34 -13.58 -6.06
N ASN A 82 -0.92 -12.44 -5.68
CA ASN A 82 -2.28 -12.36 -5.14
C ASN A 82 -3.35 -12.11 -6.21
N LYS A 83 -2.99 -12.12 -7.51
CA LYS A 83 -3.92 -12.01 -8.64
C LYS A 83 -4.81 -10.76 -8.59
N PHE A 84 -4.21 -9.60 -8.33
CA PHE A 84 -4.90 -8.33 -8.54
C PHE A 84 -5.10 -8.06 -10.04
N ASP A 85 -6.22 -7.45 -10.40
CA ASP A 85 -6.54 -7.09 -11.79
C ASP A 85 -5.83 -5.79 -12.22
N ALA A 86 -5.53 -4.91 -11.26
CA ALA A 86 -4.81 -3.66 -11.48
C ALA A 86 -3.97 -3.28 -10.25
N LEU A 87 -2.89 -2.53 -10.49
CA LEU A 87 -2.06 -1.88 -9.48
C LEU A 87 -1.91 -0.40 -9.85
N VAL A 88 -2.00 0.47 -8.84
CA VAL A 88 -1.71 1.90 -8.95
C VAL A 88 -0.68 2.32 -7.90
#